data_AF-A0A1W9Q9F2-F1
#
_entry.id   AF-A0A1W9Q9F2-F1
#
_cell.length_a   1.000
_cell.length_b   1.000
_cell.length_c   1.000
_cell.angle_alpha   90.00
_cell.angle_beta   90.00
_cell.angle_gamma   90.00
#
_symmetry.space_group_name_H-M   'P 1'
#
loop_
_entity.id
_entity.type
_entity.pdbx_description
1 polymer ?
#
loop_
_entity_poly.entity_id
_entity_poly.type
_entity_poly.pdbx_seq_one_letter_code
_entity_poly.pdbx_strand_id
1 'polypeptide(L)'
;MAKSEIKTASVLAFERKIDPSDALMSAGAWAQRSTSASWAPVTVREKSVRGTISNRLKAKEQDPAKLDASIQSPNLQRVDVATLPSEADTLRVYFTLRVLGGAGTPSACNDADYQAKLRQTVSKYVTEHGFGALAERYAANIANARFLWRNRIGAEAIEVVVNRLKGGAADRSWKFDALSLNLRAFEKNADVAALADVIAEGLAGHGHVLLEVIAHVRVGQGQEVFPSQELILDKGSEKKGQKSKTLYSVKDVAAIHSQKVGNALRTIDTWYPDSADLGPIAVEPYGSVTSQGKAYRQPKQGVDFYSLLDGWVLKDKVPAAEQQHYVMANLIRGGVFGEAEKGE
;
A
#
# COMPACT_ATOMS: atom_id res chain seq x y z
N MET A 1 33.38 -23.16 27.49
CA MET A 1 31.93 -22.96 27.71
C MET A 1 31.24 -23.16 26.38
N ALA A 2 30.26 -24.07 26.29
CA ALA A 2 29.49 -24.24 25.07
C ALA A 2 28.68 -22.94 24.84
N LYS A 3 28.83 -22.30 23.67
CA LYS A 3 27.91 -21.24 23.26
C LYS A 3 26.51 -21.87 23.21
N SER A 4 25.59 -21.40 24.04
CA SER A 4 24.18 -21.69 23.85
C SER A 4 23.79 -21.25 22.44
N GLU A 5 23.19 -22.16 21.69
CA GLU A 5 22.68 -21.87 20.35
C GLU A 5 21.53 -20.86 20.49
N ILE A 6 21.66 -19.70 19.84
CA ILE A 6 20.63 -18.65 19.85
C ILE A 6 19.37 -19.22 19.18
N LYS A 7 18.21 -19.02 19.79
CA LYS A 7 16.91 -19.46 19.25
C LYS A 7 16.07 -18.27 18.82
N THR A 8 15.07 -18.50 17.97
CA THR A 8 14.10 -17.47 17.59
C THR A 8 13.32 -17.00 18.81
N ALA A 9 13.14 -15.69 18.93
CA ALA A 9 12.30 -15.09 19.96
C ALA A 9 10.81 -15.45 19.74
N SER A 10 10.12 -15.97 20.76
CA SER A 10 8.69 -16.28 20.64
C SER A 10 7.81 -15.03 20.60
N VAL A 11 8.29 -13.90 21.11
CA VAL A 11 7.68 -12.58 20.92
C VAL A 11 8.65 -11.71 20.15
N LEU A 12 8.26 -11.32 18.93
CA LEU A 12 9.01 -10.39 18.09
C LEU A 12 8.03 -9.49 17.34
N ALA A 13 8.12 -8.17 17.54
CA ALA A 13 7.26 -7.21 16.87
C ALA A 13 8.05 -5.99 16.41
N PHE A 14 7.64 -5.42 15.27
CA PHE A 14 8.20 -4.20 14.71
C PHE A 14 7.07 -3.25 14.34
N GLU A 15 7.20 -2.00 14.79
CA GLU A 15 6.35 -0.91 14.32
C GLU A 15 6.68 -0.57 12.86
N ARG A 16 5.66 -0.23 12.07
CA ARG A 16 5.83 0.27 10.71
C ARG A 16 6.63 1.57 10.70
N LYS A 17 7.46 1.77 9.67
CA LYS A 17 8.31 2.96 9.52
C LYS A 17 7.89 3.91 8.40
N ILE A 18 7.07 3.42 7.47
CA ILE A 18 6.39 4.22 6.44
C ILE A 18 4.94 4.32 6.86
N ASP A 19 4.53 5.49 7.34
CA ASP A 19 3.23 5.70 7.98
C ASP A 19 2.42 6.78 7.24
N PRO A 20 1.64 6.40 6.21
CA PRO A 20 0.74 7.32 5.51
C PRO A 20 -0.54 7.57 6.33
N SER A 21 -1.07 8.79 6.27
CA SER A 21 -2.44 9.08 6.68
C SER A 21 -3.44 8.51 5.65
N ASP A 22 -4.74 8.56 5.97
CA ASP A 22 -5.78 8.35 4.96
C ASP A 22 -5.65 9.41 3.86
N ALA A 23 -5.98 9.03 2.62
CA ALA A 23 -5.90 9.91 1.47
C ALA A 23 -7.27 10.49 1.13
N LEU A 24 -7.42 11.80 1.36
CA LEU A 24 -8.68 12.51 1.19
C LEU A 24 -8.87 12.98 -0.26
N MET A 25 -10.10 12.93 -0.75
CA MET A 25 -10.46 13.30 -2.11
C MET A 25 -11.19 14.64 -2.18
N SER A 26 -10.75 15.50 -3.09
CA SER A 26 -11.37 16.80 -3.42
C SER A 26 -11.39 17.00 -4.94
N ALA A 27 -12.20 17.93 -5.44
CA ALA A 27 -12.40 18.11 -6.88
C ALA A 27 -12.31 19.57 -7.32
N GLY A 28 -11.78 19.79 -8.51
CA GLY A 28 -11.69 21.12 -9.13
C GLY A 28 -11.28 21.05 -10.60
N ALA A 29 -10.89 22.19 -11.16
CA ALA A 29 -10.46 22.31 -12.55
C ALA A 29 -8.94 22.14 -12.68
N TRP A 30 -8.48 21.39 -13.67
CA TRP A 30 -7.05 21.12 -13.91
C TRP A 30 -6.19 22.38 -13.98
N ALA A 31 -6.73 23.42 -14.63
CA ALA A 31 -6.06 24.72 -14.80
C ALA A 31 -5.83 25.46 -13.48
N GLN A 32 -6.57 25.12 -12.41
CA GLN A 32 -6.53 25.78 -11.10
C GLN A 32 -5.86 24.92 -10.01
N ARG A 33 -5.08 23.89 -10.40
CA ARG A 33 -4.48 22.94 -9.45
C ARG A 33 -3.47 23.56 -8.47
N SER A 34 -2.87 24.70 -8.82
CA SER A 34 -1.97 25.46 -7.94
C SER A 34 -2.67 26.01 -6.68
N THR A 35 -3.99 26.21 -6.72
CA THR A 35 -4.80 26.69 -5.59
C THR A 35 -5.72 25.60 -5.04
N SER A 36 -5.33 24.33 -5.20
CA SER A 36 -6.21 23.19 -4.93
C SER A 36 -6.46 22.87 -3.46
N ALA A 37 -5.81 23.56 -2.53
CA ALA A 37 -6.05 23.43 -1.10
C ALA A 37 -7.49 23.80 -0.69
N SER A 38 -8.15 24.68 -1.46
CA SER A 38 -9.53 25.14 -1.21
C SER A 38 -10.58 24.41 -2.04
N TRP A 39 -10.20 23.33 -2.73
CA TRP A 39 -11.14 22.57 -3.56
C TRP A 39 -12.20 21.86 -2.72
N ALA A 40 -13.42 21.78 -3.25
CA ALA A 40 -14.53 21.15 -2.56
C ALA A 40 -14.25 19.64 -2.36
N PRO A 41 -14.61 19.07 -1.20
CA PRO A 41 -14.45 17.64 -0.96
C PRO A 41 -15.33 16.82 -1.91
N VAL A 42 -14.86 15.64 -2.31
CA VAL A 42 -15.70 14.65 -2.98
C VAL A 42 -16.50 13.92 -1.91
N THR A 43 -17.82 13.95 -2.00
CA THR A 43 -18.71 13.27 -1.07
C THR A 43 -19.12 11.88 -1.59
N VAL A 44 -19.45 11.00 -0.66
CA VAL A 44 -20.08 9.71 -0.98
C VAL A 44 -21.59 9.89 -0.98
N ARG A 45 -22.25 9.42 -2.04
CA ARG A 45 -23.72 9.46 -2.16
C ARG A 45 -24.27 8.08 -2.49
N GLU A 46 -25.48 7.83 -2.02
CA GLU A 46 -26.20 6.61 -2.32
C GLU A 46 -26.95 6.74 -3.66
N LYS A 47 -26.96 5.67 -4.46
CA LYS A 47 -27.89 5.51 -5.58
C LYS A 47 -28.49 4.11 -5.61
N SER A 48 -29.70 4.02 -6.15
CA SER A 48 -30.35 2.75 -6.45
C SER A 48 -29.94 2.26 -7.84
N VAL A 49 -29.59 0.97 -7.94
CA VAL A 49 -29.26 0.32 -9.20
C VAL A 49 -30.10 -0.94 -9.38
N ARG A 50 -30.51 -1.23 -10.63
CA ARG A 50 -31.11 -2.49 -11.00
C ARG A 50 -30.01 -3.40 -11.54
N GLY A 51 -29.54 -4.32 -10.71
CA GLY A 51 -28.54 -5.31 -11.09
C GLY A 51 -29.08 -6.30 -12.11
N THR A 52 -28.16 -6.97 -12.78
CA THR A 52 -28.43 -8.14 -13.63
C THR A 52 -27.95 -9.41 -12.92
N ILE A 53 -28.51 -10.56 -13.28
CA ILE A 53 -27.97 -11.85 -12.83
C ILE A 53 -26.77 -12.16 -13.72
N SER A 54 -25.58 -12.02 -13.16
CA SER A 54 -24.30 -12.17 -13.90
C SER A 54 -23.34 -13.16 -13.24
N ASN A 55 -23.72 -13.73 -12.10
CA ASN A 55 -22.95 -14.78 -11.45
C ASN A 55 -23.16 -16.12 -12.18
N ARG A 56 -22.16 -17.00 -12.10
CA ARG A 56 -22.27 -18.37 -12.60
C ARG A 56 -23.39 -19.10 -11.85
N LEU A 57 -24.40 -19.55 -12.58
CA LEU A 57 -25.54 -20.29 -12.03
C LEU A 57 -25.12 -21.69 -11.60
N LYS A 58 -25.69 -22.18 -10.50
CA LYS A 58 -25.55 -23.58 -10.11
C LYS A 58 -26.29 -24.46 -11.12
N ALA A 59 -25.87 -25.72 -11.30
CA ALA A 59 -26.46 -26.62 -12.30
C ALA A 59 -28.01 -26.74 -12.19
N LYS A 60 -28.57 -26.65 -10.98
CA LYS A 60 -30.02 -26.72 -10.71
C LYS A 60 -30.80 -25.45 -11.07
N GLU A 61 -30.10 -24.36 -11.36
CA GLU A 61 -30.63 -23.01 -11.70
C GLU A 61 -30.48 -22.69 -13.20
N GLN A 62 -29.93 -23.63 -13.98
CA GLN A 62 -29.71 -23.49 -15.44
C GLN A 62 -30.92 -23.93 -16.27
N ASP A 63 -32.01 -24.35 -15.63
CA ASP A 63 -33.28 -24.60 -16.32
C ASP A 63 -33.78 -23.28 -16.96
N PRO A 64 -34.12 -23.28 -18.27
CA PRO A 64 -34.49 -22.05 -18.98
C PRO A 64 -35.65 -21.28 -18.32
N ALA A 65 -36.69 -21.97 -17.88
CA ALA A 65 -37.86 -21.32 -17.26
C ALA A 65 -37.51 -20.68 -15.91
N LYS A 66 -36.67 -21.34 -15.09
CA LYS A 66 -36.17 -20.76 -13.83
C LYS A 66 -35.26 -19.55 -14.07
N LEU A 67 -34.42 -19.62 -15.09
CA LEU A 67 -33.54 -18.50 -15.45
C LEU A 67 -34.38 -17.29 -15.89
N ASP A 68 -35.34 -17.49 -16.79
CA ASP A 68 -36.24 -16.43 -17.24
C ASP A 68 -37.01 -15.79 -16.07
N ALA A 69 -37.55 -16.62 -15.16
CA ALA A 69 -38.22 -16.13 -13.95
C ALA A 69 -37.29 -15.33 -13.02
N SER A 70 -36.02 -15.74 -12.91
CA SER A 70 -35.02 -15.02 -12.11
C SER A 70 -34.65 -13.67 -12.73
N ILE A 71 -34.58 -13.57 -14.07
CA ILE A 71 -34.27 -12.32 -14.79
C ILE A 71 -35.43 -11.33 -14.73
N GLN A 72 -36.68 -11.82 -14.78
CA GLN A 72 -37.87 -10.97 -14.62
C GLN A 72 -37.94 -10.35 -13.22
N SER A 73 -37.39 -11.01 -12.21
CA SER A 73 -37.34 -10.52 -10.83
C SER A 73 -36.37 -9.32 -10.70
N PRO A 74 -36.82 -8.15 -10.23
CA PRO A 74 -35.96 -6.97 -10.14
C PRO A 74 -34.90 -7.14 -9.05
N ASN A 75 -33.63 -7.17 -9.44
CA ASN A 75 -32.47 -7.19 -8.54
C ASN A 75 -32.10 -5.76 -8.10
N LEU A 76 -32.94 -5.14 -7.28
CA LEU A 76 -32.72 -3.78 -6.80
C LEU A 76 -31.67 -3.74 -5.68
N GLN A 77 -30.68 -2.89 -5.83
CA GLN A 77 -29.60 -2.71 -4.87
C GLN A 77 -29.36 -1.22 -4.59
N ARG A 78 -28.85 -0.91 -3.41
CA ARG A 78 -28.36 0.43 -3.06
C ARG A 78 -26.85 0.38 -2.94
N VAL A 79 -26.17 1.34 -3.55
CA VAL A 79 -24.70 1.40 -3.60
C VAL A 79 -24.21 2.80 -3.32
N ASP A 80 -23.05 2.88 -2.68
CA ASP A 80 -22.27 4.10 -2.64
C ASP A 80 -21.51 4.36 -3.93
N VAL A 81 -21.51 5.64 -4.30
CA VAL A 81 -20.78 6.20 -5.43
C VAL A 81 -20.15 7.54 -5.00
N ALA A 82 -18.97 7.81 -5.53
CA ALA A 82 -18.30 9.11 -5.43
C ALA A 82 -18.00 9.58 -6.85
N THR A 83 -18.36 10.82 -7.19
CA THR A 83 -18.16 11.39 -8.53
C THR A 83 -17.61 12.80 -8.41
N LEU A 84 -16.82 13.22 -9.39
CA LEU A 84 -16.52 14.65 -9.53
C LEU A 84 -17.82 15.43 -9.81
N PRO A 85 -17.88 16.72 -9.41
CA PRO A 85 -18.89 17.64 -9.91
C PRO A 85 -18.87 17.75 -11.45
N SER A 86 -19.98 18.20 -12.02
CA SER A 86 -20.14 18.41 -13.47
C SER A 86 -19.21 19.48 -14.05
N GLU A 87 -18.75 20.38 -13.21
CA GLU A 87 -17.90 21.52 -13.54
C GLU A 87 -16.40 21.24 -13.29
N ALA A 88 -16.08 20.13 -12.62
CA ALA A 88 -14.73 19.76 -12.21
C ALA A 88 -14.23 18.54 -12.99
N ASP A 89 -13.10 18.67 -13.68
CA ASP A 89 -12.50 17.60 -14.49
C ASP A 89 -11.36 16.85 -13.78
N THR A 90 -10.99 17.30 -12.58
CA THR A 90 -9.79 16.86 -11.88
C THR A 90 -10.10 16.40 -10.46
N LEU A 91 -9.64 15.19 -10.14
CA LEU A 91 -9.56 14.66 -8.78
C LEU A 91 -8.25 15.13 -8.13
N ARG A 92 -8.32 15.66 -6.91
CA ARG A 92 -7.19 15.83 -6.01
C ARG A 92 -7.22 14.78 -4.91
N VAL A 93 -6.13 14.04 -4.76
CA VAL A 93 -5.89 13.10 -3.65
C VAL A 93 -4.77 13.65 -2.77
N TYR A 94 -5.03 13.77 -1.47
CA TYR A 94 -4.12 14.38 -0.50
C TYR A 94 -3.88 13.46 0.68
N PHE A 95 -2.62 13.24 1.06
CA PHE A 95 -2.24 12.60 2.31
C PHE A 95 -0.89 13.12 2.82
N THR A 96 -0.59 12.81 4.08
CA THR A 96 0.75 13.00 4.64
C THR A 96 1.42 11.67 4.91
N LEU A 97 2.75 11.65 4.90
CA LEU A 97 3.56 10.46 5.09
C LEU A 97 4.68 10.76 6.08
N ARG A 98 4.71 10.03 7.20
CA ARG A 98 5.86 10.02 8.10
C ARG A 98 6.83 8.91 7.70
N VAL A 99 8.12 9.24 7.72
CA VAL A 99 9.21 8.26 7.60
C VAL A 99 9.95 8.24 8.93
N LEU A 100 9.90 7.09 9.61
CA LEU A 100 10.41 6.92 10.96
C LEU A 100 11.75 6.19 10.95
N GLY A 101 12.65 6.60 11.85
CA GLY A 101 13.93 5.92 12.08
C GLY A 101 13.78 4.62 12.86
N GLY A 102 14.91 3.93 13.09
CA GLY A 102 14.93 2.67 13.82
C GLY A 102 14.42 1.48 13.00
N ALA A 103 14.57 1.52 11.68
CA ALA A 103 14.30 0.39 10.81
C ALA A 103 15.17 -0.82 11.21
N GLY A 104 14.52 -1.93 11.59
CA GLY A 104 15.18 -3.12 12.12
C GLY A 104 15.38 -3.15 13.64
N THR A 105 14.90 -2.15 14.37
CA THR A 105 14.76 -2.19 15.84
C THR A 105 13.37 -2.72 16.21
N PRO A 106 13.26 -3.86 16.93
CA PRO A 106 11.96 -4.38 17.35
C PRO A 106 11.36 -3.50 18.45
N SER A 107 10.03 -3.34 18.44
CA SER A 107 9.28 -2.72 19.52
C SER A 107 9.02 -3.67 20.69
N ALA A 108 9.03 -4.99 20.42
CA ALA A 108 9.01 -6.04 21.44
C ALA A 108 9.92 -7.20 21.02
N CYS A 109 10.73 -7.68 21.96
CA CYS A 109 11.52 -8.90 21.84
C CYS A 109 11.68 -9.52 23.23
N ASN A 110 11.39 -10.83 23.38
CA ASN A 110 11.49 -11.52 24.67
C ASN A 110 12.81 -12.28 24.88
N ASP A 111 13.73 -12.24 23.92
CA ASP A 111 15.05 -12.88 24.01
C ASP A 111 16.16 -11.85 23.75
N ALA A 112 16.98 -11.59 24.78
CA ALA A 112 18.01 -10.57 24.73
C ALA A 112 19.18 -10.93 23.79
N ASP A 113 19.53 -12.21 23.70
CA ASP A 113 20.61 -12.69 22.85
C ASP A 113 20.19 -12.64 21.37
N TYR A 114 18.95 -13.03 21.08
CA TYR A 114 18.35 -12.86 19.75
C TYR A 114 18.29 -11.38 19.36
N GLN A 115 17.83 -10.50 20.26
CA GLN A 115 17.76 -9.07 19.99
C GLN A 115 19.14 -8.46 19.72
N ALA A 116 20.17 -8.85 20.48
CA ALA A 116 21.54 -8.41 20.27
C ALA A 116 22.08 -8.86 18.91
N LYS A 117 21.81 -10.12 18.54
CA LYS A 117 22.23 -10.69 17.26
C LYS A 117 21.52 -10.02 16.08
N LEU A 118 20.21 -9.86 16.16
CA LEU A 118 19.40 -9.14 15.17
C LEU A 118 19.91 -7.70 14.97
N ARG A 119 20.18 -6.98 16.07
CA ARG A 119 20.74 -5.62 16.00
C ARG A 119 22.08 -5.60 15.27
N GLN A 120 22.94 -6.57 15.54
CA GLN A 120 24.22 -6.69 14.83
C GLN A 120 24.01 -6.95 13.34
N THR A 121 23.11 -7.86 12.97
CA THR A 121 22.78 -8.18 11.58
C THR A 121 22.25 -6.95 10.83
N VAL A 122 21.28 -6.24 11.43
CA VAL A 122 20.73 -4.99 10.86
C VAL A 122 21.81 -3.92 10.73
N SER A 123 22.65 -3.73 11.75
CA SER A 123 23.73 -2.73 11.70
C SER A 123 24.74 -3.02 10.59
N LYS A 124 25.08 -4.29 10.35
CA LYS A 124 25.93 -4.69 9.22
C LYS A 124 25.29 -4.35 7.88
N TYR A 125 24.01 -4.70 7.69
CA TYR A 125 23.26 -4.33 6.47
C TYR A 125 23.26 -2.82 6.24
N VAL A 126 22.98 -2.02 7.28
CA VAL A 126 22.93 -0.56 7.16
C VAL A 126 24.31 0.01 6.81
N THR A 127 25.38 -0.56 7.36
CA THR A 127 26.76 -0.14 7.05
C THR A 127 27.14 -0.47 5.60
N GLU A 128 26.74 -1.65 5.11
CA GLU A 128 27.12 -2.13 3.77
C GLU A 128 26.28 -1.51 2.65
N HIS A 129 24.96 -1.39 2.87
CA HIS A 129 24.00 -1.01 1.82
C HIS A 129 23.28 0.32 2.09
N GLY A 130 23.20 0.74 3.34
CA GLY A 130 22.32 1.83 3.75
C GLY A 130 20.85 1.56 3.40
N PHE A 131 20.06 2.63 3.26
CA PHE A 131 18.64 2.55 2.88
C PHE A 131 18.33 3.05 1.47
N GLY A 132 19.34 3.47 0.68
CA GLY A 132 19.15 4.08 -0.63
C GLY A 132 18.31 3.24 -1.60
N ALA A 133 18.64 1.96 -1.75
CA ALA A 133 17.92 1.05 -2.65
C ALA A 133 16.43 0.85 -2.28
N LEU A 134 16.10 0.86 -0.99
CA LEU A 134 14.71 0.77 -0.52
C LEU A 134 14.00 2.11 -0.68
N ALA A 135 14.66 3.20 -0.31
CA ALA A 135 14.14 4.55 -0.39
C ALA A 135 13.83 4.97 -1.83
N GLU A 136 14.68 4.59 -2.80
CA GLU A 136 14.46 4.86 -4.23
C GLU A 136 13.17 4.21 -4.74
N ARG A 137 12.88 2.98 -4.30
CA ARG A 137 11.66 2.25 -4.69
C ARG A 137 10.41 2.82 -4.01
N TYR A 138 10.52 3.26 -2.76
CA TYR A 138 9.44 3.99 -2.09
C TYR A 138 9.17 5.34 -2.78
N ALA A 139 10.21 6.12 -3.08
CA ALA A 139 10.13 7.38 -3.79
C ALA A 139 9.48 7.21 -5.17
N ALA A 140 9.90 6.20 -5.93
CA ALA A 140 9.32 5.89 -7.23
C ALA A 140 7.82 5.58 -7.14
N ASN A 141 7.37 4.84 -6.12
CA ASN A 141 5.95 4.54 -5.91
C ASN A 141 5.11 5.75 -5.47
N ILE A 142 5.73 6.76 -4.85
CA ILE A 142 5.09 8.07 -4.64
C ILE A 142 5.01 8.80 -5.98
N ALA A 143 6.13 8.92 -6.68
CA ALA A 143 6.24 9.71 -7.91
C ALA A 143 5.34 9.18 -9.05
N ASN A 144 5.23 7.86 -9.22
CA ASN A 144 4.40 7.23 -10.26
C ASN A 144 2.90 7.13 -9.89
N ALA A 145 2.51 7.68 -8.74
CA ALA A 145 1.16 7.72 -8.22
C ALA A 145 0.48 6.35 -8.08
N ARG A 146 1.24 5.27 -7.77
CA ARG A 146 0.65 3.93 -7.57
C ARG A 146 -0.45 3.92 -6.50
N PHE A 147 -0.34 4.79 -5.49
CA PHE A 147 -1.33 4.95 -4.43
C PHE A 147 -2.72 5.40 -4.91
N LEU A 148 -2.87 5.83 -6.16
CA LEU A 148 -4.17 6.15 -6.76
C LEU A 148 -5.01 4.92 -7.12
N TRP A 149 -4.39 3.74 -7.19
CA TRP A 149 -5.05 2.49 -7.59
C TRP A 149 -5.89 2.67 -8.86
N ARG A 150 -7.20 2.41 -8.79
CA ARG A 150 -8.11 2.50 -9.94
C ARG A 150 -8.24 3.92 -10.49
N ASN A 151 -8.01 4.96 -9.67
CA ASN A 151 -8.06 6.35 -10.14
C ASN A 151 -6.92 6.69 -11.11
N ARG A 152 -5.84 5.89 -11.17
CA ARG A 152 -4.75 6.07 -12.14
C ARG A 152 -5.16 5.63 -13.55
N ILE A 153 -6.10 4.70 -13.67
CA ILE A 153 -6.42 4.02 -14.93
C ILE A 153 -7.28 4.95 -15.80
N GLY A 154 -6.81 5.22 -17.03
CA GLY A 154 -7.55 6.03 -18.00
C GLY A 154 -7.50 7.54 -17.76
N ALA A 155 -6.63 8.02 -16.86
CA ALA A 155 -6.40 9.45 -16.67
C ALA A 155 -5.65 10.06 -17.88
N GLU A 156 -6.03 11.28 -18.26
CA GLU A 156 -5.34 12.06 -19.31
C GLU A 156 -3.98 12.55 -18.84
N ALA A 157 -3.91 13.02 -17.59
CA ALA A 157 -2.70 13.53 -16.96
C ALA A 157 -2.72 13.29 -15.46
N ILE A 158 -1.54 13.04 -14.87
CA ILE A 158 -1.37 12.89 -13.42
C ILE A 158 -0.15 13.68 -12.97
N GLU A 159 -0.37 14.75 -12.22
CA GLU A 159 0.69 15.54 -11.58
C GLU A 159 0.77 15.14 -10.09
N VAL A 160 1.94 14.73 -9.61
CA VAL A 160 2.20 14.48 -8.19
C VAL A 160 3.12 15.56 -7.66
N VAL A 161 2.68 16.29 -6.65
CA VAL A 161 3.47 17.25 -5.89
C VAL A 161 3.78 16.64 -4.52
N VAL A 162 5.07 16.61 -4.17
CA VAL A 162 5.55 16.14 -2.87
C VAL A 162 6.27 17.30 -2.19
N ASN A 163 5.86 17.65 -0.98
CA ASN A 163 6.52 18.68 -0.18
C ASN A 163 7.12 18.05 1.08
N ARG A 164 8.39 18.32 1.40
CA ARG A 164 8.92 18.05 2.74
C ARG A 164 8.49 19.18 3.66
N LEU A 165 7.78 18.84 4.73
CA LEU A 165 7.30 19.80 5.71
C LEU A 165 8.27 19.92 6.89
N LYS A 166 8.66 21.16 7.22
CA LYS A 166 9.46 21.52 8.40
C LYS A 166 8.86 22.76 9.05
N GLY A 167 8.53 22.67 10.35
CA GLY A 167 7.90 23.79 11.07
C GLY A 167 6.54 24.21 10.52
N GLY A 168 5.82 23.29 9.85
CA GLY A 168 4.50 23.57 9.25
C GLY A 168 4.54 24.18 7.85
N ALA A 169 5.72 24.37 7.25
CA ALA A 169 5.88 24.89 5.89
C ALA A 169 6.70 23.94 5.01
N ALA A 170 6.54 24.04 3.69
CA ALA A 170 7.36 23.29 2.74
C ALA A 170 8.80 23.83 2.73
N ASP A 171 9.80 22.96 2.96
CA ASP A 171 11.22 23.31 2.83
C ASP A 171 11.79 22.95 1.44
N ARG A 172 11.23 21.91 0.82
CA ARG A 172 11.60 21.38 -0.49
C ARG A 172 10.36 20.78 -1.13
N SER A 173 10.28 20.90 -2.46
CA SER A 173 9.16 20.44 -3.26
C SER A 173 9.64 19.72 -4.50
N TRP A 174 8.99 18.60 -4.82
CA TRP A 174 9.17 17.86 -6.05
C TRP A 174 7.85 17.79 -6.81
N LYS A 175 7.94 17.75 -8.14
CA LYS A 175 6.79 17.61 -9.02
C LYS A 175 7.09 16.53 -10.05
N PHE A 176 6.18 15.58 -10.19
CA PHE A 176 6.32 14.44 -11.08
C PHE A 176 5.14 14.37 -12.07
N ASP A 177 5.45 14.07 -13.33
CA ASP A 177 4.48 13.48 -14.24
C ASP A 177 4.43 11.97 -13.96
N ALA A 178 3.37 11.52 -13.32
CA ALA A 178 3.26 10.13 -12.88
C ALA A 178 2.99 9.14 -14.04
N LEU A 179 2.54 9.62 -15.19
CA LEU A 179 2.31 8.79 -16.37
C LEU A 179 3.61 8.52 -17.15
N SER A 180 4.60 9.41 -17.04
CA SER A 180 5.93 9.20 -17.59
C SER A 180 6.80 8.22 -16.78
N LEU A 181 6.34 7.80 -15.59
CA LEU A 181 7.07 6.92 -14.69
C LEU A 181 6.50 5.50 -14.71
N ASN A 182 7.41 4.52 -14.79
CA ASN A 182 7.07 3.11 -14.94
C ASN A 182 6.49 2.52 -13.64
N LEU A 183 5.46 1.68 -13.77
CA LEU A 183 4.88 0.91 -12.66
C LEU A 183 5.50 -0.49 -12.52
N ARG A 184 6.21 -0.99 -13.53
CA ARG A 184 6.77 -2.35 -13.58
C ARG A 184 8.27 -2.40 -13.35
N ALA A 185 8.95 -1.28 -13.50
CA ALA A 185 10.39 -1.16 -13.29
C ALA A 185 10.70 0.11 -12.49
N PHE A 186 11.83 0.08 -11.77
CA PHE A 186 12.37 1.22 -11.04
C PHE A 186 13.56 1.76 -11.83
N GLU A 187 13.29 2.76 -12.66
CA GLU A 187 14.28 3.40 -13.53
C GLU A 187 14.94 4.58 -12.83
N LYS A 188 16.19 4.88 -13.20
CA LYS A 188 16.92 6.02 -12.63
C LYS A 188 16.25 7.33 -13.04
N ASN A 189 15.94 8.16 -12.06
CA ASN A 189 15.41 9.51 -12.26
C ASN A 189 15.96 10.43 -11.17
N ALA A 190 16.49 11.60 -11.54
CA ALA A 190 17.17 12.49 -10.62
C ALA A 190 16.25 13.07 -9.54
N ASP A 191 15.01 13.44 -9.89
CA ASP A 191 14.04 13.96 -8.94
C ASP A 191 13.54 12.86 -7.99
N VAL A 192 13.37 11.64 -8.50
CA VAL A 192 13.06 10.46 -7.68
C VAL A 192 14.20 10.16 -6.72
N ALA A 193 15.46 10.24 -7.18
CA ALA A 193 16.64 10.05 -6.33
C ALA A 193 16.73 11.13 -5.24
N ALA A 194 16.45 12.39 -5.56
CA ALA A 194 16.43 13.47 -4.58
C ALA A 194 15.36 13.27 -3.49
N LEU A 195 14.18 12.77 -3.85
CA LEU A 195 13.15 12.36 -2.87
C LEU A 195 13.58 11.12 -2.08
N ALA A 196 14.24 10.17 -2.73
CA ALA A 196 14.77 8.96 -2.11
C ALA A 196 15.79 9.28 -1.01
N ASP A 197 16.66 10.26 -1.20
CA ASP A 197 17.63 10.70 -0.19
C ASP A 197 16.92 11.15 1.10
N VAL A 198 15.79 11.85 0.98
CA VAL A 198 14.98 12.28 2.14
C VAL A 198 14.36 11.09 2.85
N ILE A 199 13.84 10.12 2.11
CA ILE A 199 13.27 8.89 2.68
C ILE A 199 14.38 8.07 3.37
N ALA A 200 15.56 7.96 2.76
CA ALA A 200 16.71 7.27 3.34
C ALA A 200 17.20 7.94 4.63
N GLU A 201 17.26 9.27 4.68
CA GLU A 201 17.58 10.06 5.90
C GLU A 201 16.60 9.73 7.04
N GLY A 202 15.30 9.68 6.73
CA GLY A 202 14.26 9.34 7.70
C GLY A 202 14.39 7.91 8.22
N LEU A 203 14.58 6.93 7.33
CA LEU A 203 14.75 5.51 7.71
C LEU A 203 16.02 5.27 8.54
N ALA A 204 17.10 6.00 8.24
CA ALA A 204 18.34 5.98 9.00
C ALA A 204 18.20 6.65 10.39
N GLY A 205 17.12 7.40 10.62
CA GLY A 205 16.91 8.15 11.86
C GLY A 205 17.77 9.41 11.97
N HIS A 206 18.29 9.93 10.85
CA HIS A 206 19.11 11.14 10.81
C HIS A 206 18.29 12.43 10.84
N GLY A 207 16.96 12.35 10.75
CA GLY A 207 16.10 13.52 10.79
C GLY A 207 14.62 13.20 10.85
N HIS A 208 13.83 14.19 11.27
CA HIS A 208 12.37 14.12 11.15
C HIS A 208 11.97 14.32 9.68
N VAL A 209 11.20 13.37 9.16
CA VAL A 209 10.69 13.41 7.78
C VAL A 209 9.17 13.30 7.80
N LEU A 210 8.54 14.41 7.43
CA LEU A 210 7.12 14.51 7.14
C LEU A 210 6.97 14.99 5.70
N LEU A 211 6.31 14.19 4.88
CA LEU A 211 6.01 14.52 3.50
C LEU A 211 4.51 14.81 3.37
N GLU A 212 4.18 15.86 2.64
CA GLU A 212 2.86 16.11 2.10
C GLU A 212 2.84 15.62 0.65
N VAL A 213 1.85 14.80 0.30
CA VAL A 213 1.70 14.26 -1.06
C VAL A 213 0.35 14.66 -1.62
N ILE A 214 0.38 15.31 -2.78
CA ILE A 214 -0.78 15.82 -3.50
C ILE A 214 -0.73 15.24 -4.91
N ALA A 215 -1.76 14.49 -5.31
CA ALA A 215 -1.92 14.04 -6.69
C ALA A 215 -3.12 14.72 -7.33
N HIS A 216 -2.93 15.30 -8.51
CA HIS A 216 -4.00 15.79 -9.38
C HIS A 216 -4.17 14.84 -10.55
N VAL A 217 -5.39 14.37 -10.78
CA VAL A 217 -5.72 13.35 -11.79
C VAL A 217 -6.80 13.91 -12.69
N ARG A 218 -6.47 14.21 -13.95
CA ARG A 218 -7.44 14.68 -14.94
C ARG A 218 -8.19 13.49 -15.52
N VAL A 219 -9.46 13.36 -15.15
CA VAL A 219 -10.32 12.22 -15.53
C VAL A 219 -11.49 12.63 -16.40
N GLY A 220 -11.94 13.90 -16.29
CA GLY A 220 -13.10 14.42 -17.01
C GLY A 220 -14.26 14.77 -16.08
N GLN A 221 -15.09 15.70 -16.54
CA GLN A 221 -16.23 16.24 -15.80
C GLN A 221 -17.24 15.15 -15.43
N GLY A 222 -17.72 15.16 -14.18
CA GLY A 222 -18.75 14.24 -13.70
C GLY A 222 -18.33 12.78 -13.55
N GLN A 223 -17.07 12.43 -13.81
CA GLN A 223 -16.60 11.04 -13.79
C GLN A 223 -16.60 10.43 -12.38
N GLU A 224 -16.78 9.10 -12.32
CA GLU A 224 -16.70 8.34 -11.07
C GLU A 224 -15.25 8.28 -10.58
N VAL A 225 -15.09 8.44 -9.26
CA VAL A 225 -13.80 8.25 -8.58
C VAL A 225 -13.92 7.08 -7.60
N PHE A 226 -12.78 6.53 -7.20
CA PHE A 226 -12.69 5.24 -6.54
C PHE A 226 -12.03 5.33 -5.15
N PRO A 227 -12.79 5.73 -4.13
CA PRO A 227 -12.43 5.57 -2.72
C PRO A 227 -12.20 4.09 -2.36
N SER A 228 -11.67 3.87 -1.16
CA SER A 228 -11.66 2.54 -0.57
C SER A 228 -13.09 2.02 -0.36
N GLN A 229 -13.26 0.70 -0.40
CA GLN A 229 -14.52 0.05 -0.06
C GLN A 229 -14.47 -0.45 1.39
N GLU A 230 -15.56 -0.27 2.12
CA GLU A 230 -15.75 -0.83 3.46
C GLU A 230 -16.30 -2.26 3.39
N LEU A 231 -15.83 -3.11 4.30
CA LEU A 231 -16.35 -4.47 4.48
C LEU A 231 -17.26 -4.48 5.71
N ILE A 232 -18.57 -4.54 5.47
CA ILE A 232 -19.57 -4.67 6.54
C ILE A 232 -19.79 -6.17 6.82
N LEU A 233 -19.27 -6.64 7.97
CA LEU A 233 -19.35 -8.04 8.40
C LEU A 233 -20.69 -8.39 9.06
N ASP A 234 -21.32 -7.46 9.79
CA ASP A 234 -22.58 -7.68 10.51
C ASP A 234 -23.81 -7.46 9.62
N LYS A 235 -23.94 -8.26 8.56
CA LYS A 235 -25.18 -8.33 7.78
C LYS A 235 -26.18 -9.24 8.48
N GLY A 236 -26.73 -8.78 9.59
CA GLY A 236 -27.89 -9.40 10.23
C GLY A 236 -29.06 -9.49 9.25
N SER A 237 -29.28 -10.68 8.69
CA SER A 237 -30.32 -11.05 7.72
C SER A 237 -30.25 -10.35 6.35
N GLU A 238 -30.12 -11.14 5.29
CA GLU A 238 -30.20 -10.78 3.87
C GLU A 238 -31.58 -10.20 3.49
N LYS A 239 -31.92 -9.00 3.95
CA LYS A 239 -33.17 -8.34 3.55
C LYS A 239 -33.00 -7.70 2.17
N LYS A 240 -33.94 -7.97 1.26
CA LYS A 240 -34.07 -7.29 -0.04
C LYS A 240 -33.99 -5.76 0.15
N GLY A 241 -33.15 -5.07 -0.63
CA GLY A 241 -32.96 -3.61 -0.55
C GLY A 241 -31.84 -3.13 0.39
N GLN A 242 -31.05 -4.04 0.97
CA GLN A 242 -29.84 -3.67 1.70
C GLN A 242 -28.75 -3.12 0.78
N LYS A 243 -27.90 -2.28 1.37
CA LYS A 243 -26.77 -1.65 0.70
C LYS A 243 -25.71 -2.69 0.37
N SER A 244 -25.39 -2.87 -0.91
CA SER A 244 -24.47 -3.92 -1.38
C SER A 244 -23.01 -3.43 -1.47
N LYS A 245 -22.79 -2.12 -1.54
CA LYS A 245 -21.47 -1.48 -1.59
C LYS A 245 -21.46 -0.25 -0.69
N THR A 246 -20.52 -0.21 0.24
CA THR A 246 -20.25 0.95 1.11
C THR A 246 -18.85 1.46 0.85
N LEU A 247 -18.70 2.78 0.67
CA LEU A 247 -17.40 3.40 0.43
C LEU A 247 -16.87 4.06 1.70
N TYR A 248 -15.54 4.06 1.84
CA TYR A 248 -14.85 4.68 2.96
C TYR A 248 -14.86 6.21 2.84
N SER A 249 -15.14 6.87 3.95
CA SER A 249 -15.07 8.33 4.08
C SER A 249 -14.62 8.73 5.47
N VAL A 250 -14.03 9.92 5.57
CA VAL A 250 -13.62 10.56 6.83
C VAL A 250 -14.34 11.90 6.91
N LYS A 251 -15.23 12.06 7.90
CA LYS A 251 -16.06 13.26 8.07
C LYS A 251 -16.71 13.71 6.74
N ASP A 252 -17.41 12.77 6.10
CA ASP A 252 -18.12 12.94 4.82
C ASP A 252 -17.24 13.20 3.57
N VAL A 253 -15.91 13.16 3.71
CA VAL A 253 -14.97 13.23 2.59
C VAL A 253 -14.59 11.82 2.15
N ALA A 254 -14.83 11.50 0.88
CA ALA A 254 -14.44 10.22 0.31
C ALA A 254 -12.92 10.01 0.40
N ALA A 255 -12.48 8.81 0.77
CA ALA A 255 -11.07 8.58 1.10
C ALA A 255 -10.52 7.21 0.65
N ILE A 256 -9.20 7.13 0.51
CA ILE A 256 -8.46 5.87 0.40
C ILE A 256 -7.89 5.56 1.79
N HIS A 257 -8.09 4.33 2.26
CA HIS A 257 -7.53 3.89 3.53
C HIS A 257 -6.00 4.01 3.55
N SER A 258 -5.44 4.47 4.66
CA SER A 258 -4.00 4.56 4.93
C SER A 258 -3.26 3.25 4.61
N GLN A 259 -3.75 2.09 5.04
CA GLN A 259 -3.10 0.80 4.73
C GLN A 259 -3.08 0.45 3.24
N LYS A 260 -4.03 0.97 2.46
CA LYS A 260 -4.09 0.79 1.00
C LYS A 260 -3.12 1.72 0.29
N VAL A 261 -2.88 2.93 0.82
CA VAL A 261 -1.76 3.78 0.42
C VAL A 261 -0.44 3.10 0.76
N GLY A 262 -0.28 2.64 1.99
CA GLY A 262 0.94 1.94 2.45
C GLY A 262 1.27 0.69 1.64
N ASN A 263 0.27 -0.10 1.25
CA ASN A 263 0.44 -1.25 0.35
C ASN A 263 1.01 -0.84 -1.01
N ALA A 264 0.47 0.22 -1.63
CA ALA A 264 1.00 0.75 -2.88
C ALA A 264 2.45 1.22 -2.75
N LEU A 265 2.79 1.93 -1.66
CA LEU A 265 4.14 2.42 -1.43
C LEU A 265 5.15 1.27 -1.26
N ARG A 266 4.79 0.20 -0.55
CA ARG A 266 5.66 -0.98 -0.34
C ARG A 266 5.59 -2.03 -1.45
N THR A 267 5.00 -1.73 -2.59
CA THR A 267 5.05 -2.60 -3.76
C THR A 267 6.42 -2.47 -4.44
N ILE A 268 7.45 -3.02 -3.80
CA ILE A 268 8.85 -2.81 -4.18
C ILE A 268 9.59 -4.12 -4.43
N ASP A 269 8.98 -5.26 -4.11
CA ASP A 269 9.61 -6.57 -4.21
C ASP A 269 9.65 -7.02 -5.68
N THR A 270 10.82 -6.93 -6.29
CA THR A 270 11.14 -7.52 -7.61
C THR A 270 12.11 -8.70 -7.48
N TRP A 271 12.31 -9.20 -6.27
CA TRP A 271 13.38 -10.14 -5.93
C TRP A 271 12.84 -11.54 -5.62
N TYR A 272 11.57 -11.79 -5.92
CA TYR A 272 10.92 -13.08 -5.69
C TYR A 272 11.03 -13.97 -6.95
N PRO A 273 10.91 -15.30 -6.81
CA PRO A 273 10.89 -16.20 -7.97
C PRO A 273 9.74 -15.83 -8.93
N ASP A 274 10.01 -15.74 -10.24
CA ASP A 274 9.05 -15.31 -11.27
C ASP A 274 8.75 -13.79 -11.32
N SER A 275 9.62 -12.94 -10.76
CA SER A 275 9.41 -11.48 -10.77
C SER A 275 9.41 -10.84 -12.17
N ALA A 276 10.12 -11.46 -13.13
CA ALA A 276 10.23 -10.96 -14.50
C ALA A 276 8.88 -10.85 -15.23
N ASP A 277 7.94 -11.75 -14.95
CA ASP A 277 6.67 -11.84 -15.70
C ASP A 277 5.59 -10.90 -15.15
N LEU A 278 5.54 -10.72 -13.83
CA LEU A 278 4.48 -9.94 -13.16
C LEU A 278 4.91 -8.50 -12.83
N GLY A 279 6.20 -8.28 -12.55
CA GLY A 279 6.71 -7.03 -12.02
C GLY A 279 6.64 -6.95 -10.48
N PRO A 280 6.81 -5.76 -9.88
CA PRO A 280 6.90 -5.61 -8.44
C PRO A 280 5.60 -5.98 -7.71
N ILE A 281 5.73 -6.69 -6.59
CA ILE A 281 4.63 -6.97 -5.67
C ILE A 281 4.83 -6.25 -4.33
N ALA A 282 3.74 -6.12 -3.57
CA ALA A 282 3.76 -5.62 -2.20
C ALA A 282 4.63 -6.54 -1.33
N VAL A 283 5.58 -5.96 -0.58
CA VAL A 283 6.41 -6.72 0.35
C VAL A 283 5.53 -7.31 1.45
N GLU A 284 5.43 -8.62 1.48
CA GLU A 284 4.72 -9.42 2.49
C GLU A 284 5.61 -10.59 2.89
N PRO A 285 5.51 -11.14 4.12
CA PRO A 285 6.40 -12.21 4.59
C PRO A 285 6.46 -13.45 3.68
N TYR A 286 5.37 -13.76 3.00
CA TYR A 286 5.26 -14.88 2.04
C TYR A 286 5.07 -14.43 0.59
N GLY A 287 5.26 -13.13 0.29
CA GLY A 287 5.04 -12.56 -1.04
C GLY A 287 3.63 -12.83 -1.57
N SER A 288 2.60 -12.61 -0.75
CA SER A 288 1.22 -12.92 -1.10
C SER A 288 0.56 -11.83 -1.96
N VAL A 289 -0.11 -12.24 -3.02
CA VAL A 289 -0.94 -11.38 -3.88
C VAL A 289 -2.37 -11.88 -3.83
N THR A 290 -3.17 -11.26 -2.96
CA THR A 290 -4.53 -11.74 -2.62
C THR A 290 -5.47 -11.78 -3.83
N SER A 291 -5.35 -10.83 -4.76
CA SER A 291 -6.16 -10.81 -5.99
C SER A 291 -5.87 -11.97 -6.95
N GLN A 292 -4.71 -12.62 -6.82
CA GLN A 292 -4.33 -13.79 -7.61
C GLN A 292 -4.42 -15.09 -6.81
N GLY A 293 -4.67 -15.03 -5.50
CA GLY A 293 -4.66 -16.20 -4.63
C GLY A 293 -3.31 -16.94 -4.59
N LYS A 294 -2.19 -16.26 -4.90
CA LYS A 294 -0.84 -16.87 -4.99
C LYS A 294 0.10 -16.26 -3.95
N ALA A 295 0.92 -17.11 -3.33
CA ALA A 295 2.10 -16.73 -2.56
C ALA A 295 3.35 -17.04 -3.38
N TYR A 296 4.14 -16.02 -3.68
CA TYR A 296 5.31 -16.11 -4.57
C TYR A 296 6.59 -16.53 -3.84
N ARG A 297 6.65 -16.35 -2.52
CA ARG A 297 7.78 -16.75 -1.69
C ARG A 297 7.34 -17.88 -0.78
N GLN A 298 7.20 -19.07 -1.37
CA GLN A 298 6.73 -20.25 -0.65
C GLN A 298 7.79 -20.72 0.36
N PRO A 299 7.43 -21.07 1.61
CA PRO A 299 8.39 -21.54 2.61
C PRO A 299 9.24 -22.74 2.15
N LYS A 300 8.66 -23.63 1.32
CA LYS A 300 9.37 -24.77 0.72
C LYS A 300 10.60 -24.37 -0.11
N GLN A 301 10.62 -23.15 -0.65
CA GLN A 301 11.74 -22.62 -1.42
C GLN A 301 12.81 -21.95 -0.53
N GLY A 302 12.52 -21.69 0.74
CA GLY A 302 13.45 -21.05 1.69
C GLY A 302 13.76 -19.58 1.38
N VAL A 303 12.91 -18.91 0.59
CA VAL A 303 13.05 -17.49 0.19
C VAL A 303 11.94 -16.59 0.76
N ASP A 304 11.15 -17.13 1.69
CA ASP A 304 10.21 -16.35 2.50
C ASP A 304 10.97 -15.57 3.58
N PHE A 305 10.28 -14.62 4.22
CA PHE A 305 10.88 -13.74 5.21
C PHE A 305 11.45 -14.50 6.41
N TYR A 306 10.74 -15.51 6.93
CA TYR A 306 11.15 -16.22 8.13
C TYR A 306 12.36 -17.10 7.87
N SER A 307 12.34 -17.88 6.79
CA SER A 307 13.51 -18.71 6.41
C SER A 307 14.77 -17.88 6.19
N LEU A 308 14.64 -16.71 5.55
CA LEU A 308 15.76 -15.80 5.30
C LEU A 308 16.25 -15.13 6.60
N LEU A 309 15.34 -14.63 7.44
CA LEU A 309 15.70 -13.98 8.69
C LEU A 309 16.37 -14.96 9.66
N ASP A 310 15.79 -16.15 9.84
CA ASP A 310 16.36 -17.18 10.72
C ASP A 310 17.72 -17.66 10.23
N GLY A 311 17.87 -17.89 8.92
CA GLY A 311 19.16 -18.24 8.32
C GLY A 311 20.21 -17.17 8.59
N TRP A 312 19.84 -15.89 8.43
CA TRP A 312 20.76 -14.78 8.57
C TRP A 312 21.13 -14.46 10.02
N VAL A 313 20.14 -14.47 10.92
CA VAL A 313 20.33 -14.11 12.34
C VAL A 313 20.88 -15.28 13.14
N LEU A 314 20.31 -16.47 13.02
CA LEU A 314 20.67 -17.61 13.88
C LEU A 314 21.88 -18.38 13.36
N LYS A 315 22.00 -18.51 12.03
CA LYS A 315 23.00 -19.39 11.39
C LYS A 315 24.13 -18.63 10.68
N ASP A 316 24.16 -17.30 10.80
CA ASP A 316 25.11 -16.43 10.10
C ASP A 316 25.14 -16.65 8.57
N LYS A 317 24.05 -17.20 7.99
CA LYS A 317 23.92 -17.44 6.56
C LYS A 317 23.44 -16.17 5.88
N VAL A 318 24.38 -15.32 5.48
CA VAL A 318 24.11 -14.07 4.77
C VAL A 318 23.44 -14.38 3.42
N PRO A 319 22.20 -13.92 3.17
CA PRO A 319 21.55 -14.13 1.89
C PRO A 319 22.08 -13.14 0.84
N ALA A 320 21.75 -13.36 -0.43
CA ALA A 320 22.12 -12.42 -1.50
C ALA A 320 21.57 -11.01 -1.22
N ALA A 321 22.26 -9.96 -1.68
CA ALA A 321 21.92 -8.56 -1.39
C ALA A 321 20.43 -8.21 -1.65
N GLU A 322 19.89 -8.70 -2.76
CA GLU A 322 18.47 -8.55 -3.10
C GLU A 322 17.51 -9.14 -2.05
N GLN A 323 17.86 -10.29 -1.48
CA GLN A 323 17.08 -10.93 -0.43
C GLN A 323 17.28 -10.21 0.92
N GLN A 324 18.44 -9.60 1.15
CA GLN A 324 18.63 -8.71 2.31
C GLN A 324 17.72 -7.47 2.22
N HIS A 325 17.62 -6.85 1.04
CA HIS A 325 16.66 -5.76 0.80
C HIS A 325 15.22 -6.20 1.09
N TYR A 326 14.82 -7.39 0.64
CA TYR A 326 13.51 -7.95 0.92
C TYR A 326 13.25 -8.17 2.42
N VAL A 327 14.22 -8.71 3.16
CA VAL A 327 14.12 -8.88 4.63
C VAL A 327 13.97 -7.52 5.31
N MET A 328 14.83 -6.56 4.96
CA MET A 328 14.78 -5.21 5.54
C MET A 328 13.49 -4.46 5.19
N ALA A 329 12.95 -4.66 3.99
CA ALA A 329 11.65 -4.11 3.60
C ALA A 329 10.49 -4.69 4.44
N ASN A 330 10.56 -5.96 4.86
CA ASN A 330 9.59 -6.54 5.80
C ASN A 330 9.73 -5.92 7.21
N LEU A 331 10.96 -5.65 7.66
CA LEU A 331 11.17 -4.97 8.95
C LEU A 331 10.65 -3.51 8.93
N ILE A 332 10.80 -2.81 7.80
CA ILE A 332 10.25 -1.46 7.58
C ILE A 332 8.72 -1.46 7.54
N ARG A 333 8.12 -2.46 6.87
CA ARG A 333 6.67 -2.70 6.87
C ARG A 333 6.16 -2.89 8.29
N GLY A 334 6.92 -3.60 9.11
CA GLY A 334 6.53 -3.97 10.47
C GLY A 334 5.50 -5.09 10.49
N GLY A 335 5.18 -5.55 11.70
CA GLY A 335 4.31 -6.69 11.95
C GLY A 335 4.66 -7.41 13.24
N VAL A 336 3.87 -8.42 13.57
CA VAL A 336 4.13 -9.38 14.63
C VAL A 336 4.69 -10.64 13.98
N PHE A 337 5.92 -11.02 14.36
CA PHE A 337 6.71 -12.10 13.76
C PHE A 337 7.13 -13.17 14.77
N GLY A 338 6.68 -13.06 16.02
CA GLY A 338 6.91 -14.09 17.03
C GLY A 338 6.31 -15.44 16.62
N GLU A 339 6.82 -16.50 17.25
CA GLU A 339 6.25 -17.84 17.11
C GLU A 339 4.77 -17.78 17.56
N ALA A 340 3.84 -18.06 16.65
CA ALA A 340 2.44 -18.13 17.01
C ALA A 340 2.27 -19.27 18.04
N GLU A 341 1.61 -18.99 19.17
CA GLU A 341 1.13 -20.05 20.03
C GLU A 341 0.36 -21.04 19.14
N LYS A 342 0.79 -22.31 19.12
CA LYS A 342 -0.01 -23.37 18.53
C LYS A 342 -1.33 -23.36 19.29
N GLY A 343 -2.37 -22.81 18.68
CA GLY A 343 -3.71 -22.86 19.24
C GLY A 343 -4.03 -24.32 19.54
N GLU A 344 -4.37 -24.59 20.80
CA GLU A 344 -5.04 -25.83 21.21
C GLU A 344 -6.39 -25.99 20.51
#